data_AF-A0A0B7FNZ2-F1
#
_entry.id   AF-A0A0B7FNZ2-F1
#
_cell.length_a   1.000
_cell.length_b   1.000
_cell.length_c   1.000
_cell.angle_alpha   90.00
_cell.angle_beta   90.00
_cell.angle_gamma   90.00
#
_symmetry.space_group_name_H-M   'P 1'
#
loop_
_entity.id
_entity.type
_entity.pdbx_description
1 polymer ?
#
loop_
_entity_poly.entity_id
_entity_poly.type
_entity_poly.pdbx_seq_one_letter_code
_entity_poly.pdbx_strand_id
1 'polypeptide(L)'
;MTSTLSSDPFVFERNAETGKVRVNVPARYYLVPGVCFTTGFILGLTRGARQSSLRFLAENAHRRPTTVQGWYFYKKTKNYRVMWGGLKGGTAVGLKMAAFGGLWVGLEQGSLVLGERVGGRGGEWVGQGREMIAGVGSAGLVLAGYRLPRPVWGQVIGLGVIGGGVMYGARRGREWLEEAENQS
;
A
#
# COMPACT_ATOMS: atom_id res chain seq x y z
N MET A 1 21.58 -1.95 -19.63
CA MET A 1 21.59 -2.60 -18.29
C MET A 1 20.63 -1.85 -17.39
N THR A 2 19.34 -2.16 -17.54
CA THR A 2 18.24 -1.55 -16.80
C THR A 2 17.44 -2.72 -16.26
N SER A 3 17.51 -2.91 -14.94
CA SER A 3 16.86 -4.00 -14.22
C SER A 3 15.34 -3.87 -14.33
N THR A 4 14.76 -4.53 -15.32
CA THR A 4 13.33 -4.85 -15.36
C THR A 4 13.02 -5.65 -14.10
N LEU A 5 12.09 -5.18 -13.28
CA LEU A 5 11.62 -5.83 -12.06
C LEU A 5 11.11 -7.23 -12.43
N SER A 6 12.00 -8.21 -12.28
CA SER A 6 11.83 -9.58 -12.72
C SER A 6 10.57 -10.19 -12.12
N SER A 7 9.79 -10.84 -12.96
CA SER A 7 8.68 -11.72 -12.61
C SER A 7 9.21 -13.04 -12.05
N ASP A 8 10.12 -12.98 -11.08
CA ASP A 8 10.65 -14.18 -10.46
C ASP A 8 9.59 -14.70 -9.48
N PRO A 9 9.12 -15.95 -9.64
CA PRO A 9 8.23 -16.55 -8.67
C PRO A 9 8.94 -16.64 -7.30
N PHE A 10 8.16 -16.61 -6.23
CA PHE A 10 8.68 -16.91 -4.91
C PHE A 10 9.13 -18.37 -4.87
N VAL A 11 10.44 -18.60 -4.89
CA VAL A 11 11.04 -19.93 -5.03
C VAL A 11 11.87 -20.25 -3.79
N PHE A 12 11.66 -21.46 -3.29
CA PHE A 12 12.51 -22.10 -2.29
C PHE A 12 13.53 -22.97 -2.99
N GLU A 13 14.78 -22.50 -3.12
CA GLU A 13 15.87 -23.32 -3.61
C GLU A 13 16.49 -24.07 -2.43
N ARG A 14 16.32 -25.40 -2.40
CA ARG A 14 17.12 -26.26 -1.52
C ARG A 14 18.36 -26.69 -2.29
N ASN A 15 19.54 -26.32 -1.79
CA ASN A 15 20.79 -26.83 -2.31
C ASN A 15 20.96 -28.29 -1.86
N ALA A 16 20.97 -29.23 -2.80
CA ALA A 16 20.98 -30.67 -2.53
C ALA A 16 22.27 -31.15 -1.83
N GLU A 17 23.39 -30.46 -2.05
CA GLU A 17 24.71 -30.86 -1.55
C GLU A 17 25.05 -30.26 -0.19
N THR A 18 24.71 -28.98 0.02
CA THR A 18 24.99 -28.29 1.29
C THR A 18 23.82 -28.32 2.28
N GLY A 19 22.65 -28.82 1.87
CA GLY A 19 21.42 -28.78 2.67
C GLY A 19 20.89 -27.36 2.95
N LYS A 20 21.53 -26.32 2.39
CA LYS A 20 21.16 -24.92 2.63
C LYS A 20 19.88 -24.57 1.85
N VAL A 21 18.91 -24.02 2.56
CA VAL A 21 17.67 -23.49 1.98
C VAL A 21 17.87 -22.00 1.71
N ARG A 22 17.78 -21.60 0.43
CA ARG A 22 17.77 -20.20 -0.01
C ARG A 22 16.34 -19.81 -0.31
N VAL A 23 15.89 -18.73 0.31
CA VAL A 23 14.56 -18.15 0.06
C VAL A 23 14.76 -16.95 -0.84
N ASN A 24 14.31 -17.04 -2.09
CA ASN A 24 14.29 -15.88 -2.98
C ASN A 24 12.95 -15.15 -2.80
N VAL A 25 12.98 -14.00 -2.14
CA VAL A 25 11.79 -13.15 -1.97
C VAL A 25 11.86 -11.99 -2.96
N PRO A 26 10.94 -11.93 -3.94
CA PRO A 26 10.92 -10.83 -4.89
C PRO A 26 10.78 -9.49 -4.18
N ALA A 27 11.54 -8.48 -4.62
CA ALA A 27 11.58 -7.17 -3.97
C ALA A 27 10.19 -6.53 -3.79
N ARG A 28 9.25 -6.83 -4.71
CA ARG A 28 7.86 -6.33 -4.67
C ARG A 28 7.10 -6.72 -3.39
N TYR A 29 7.41 -7.87 -2.79
CA TYR A 29 6.76 -8.35 -1.55
C TYR A 29 7.02 -7.46 -0.33
N TYR A 30 8.18 -6.80 -0.27
CA TYR A 30 8.51 -5.91 0.84
C TYR A 30 8.39 -4.43 0.46
N LEU A 31 8.64 -4.08 -0.81
CA LEU A 31 8.56 -2.70 -1.28
C LEU A 31 7.12 -2.18 -1.26
N VAL A 32 6.15 -2.94 -1.77
CA VAL A 32 4.76 -2.45 -1.87
C VAL A 32 4.15 -2.21 -0.48
N PRO A 33 4.18 -3.18 0.47
CA PRO A 33 3.68 -2.93 1.82
C PRO A 33 4.47 -1.84 2.54
N GLY A 34 5.78 -1.72 2.28
CA GLY A 34 6.64 -0.67 2.84
C GLY A 34 6.23 0.73 2.39
N VAL A 35 5.96 0.94 1.10
CA VAL A 35 5.50 2.23 0.57
C VAL A 35 4.10 2.56 1.08
N CYS A 36 3.20 1.57 1.12
CA CYS A 36 1.87 1.73 1.72
C CYS A 36 1.95 2.10 3.21
N PHE A 37 2.85 1.45 3.96
CA PHE A 37 3.09 1.76 5.38
C PHE A 37 3.54 3.20 5.54
N THR A 38 4.58 3.64 4.83
CA THR A 38 5.14 4.99 4.97
C THR A 38 4.10 6.06 4.63
N THR A 39 3.35 5.85 3.54
CA THR A 39 2.29 6.78 3.13
C THR A 39 1.17 6.86 4.18
N GLY A 40 0.69 5.70 4.64
CA GLY A 40 -0.33 5.62 5.69
C GLY A 40 0.15 6.19 7.04
N PHE A 41 1.43 6.00 7.36
CA PHE A 41 2.05 6.50 8.58
C PHE A 41 2.10 8.02 8.59
N ILE A 42 2.54 8.66 7.50
CA ILE A 42 2.57 10.13 7.39
C ILE A 42 1.16 10.72 7.53
N LEU A 43 0.17 10.12 6.87
CA LEU A 43 -1.24 10.52 6.97
C LEU A 43 -1.79 10.37 8.40
N GLY A 44 -1.53 9.23 9.03
CA GLY A 44 -1.95 8.97 10.41
C GLY A 44 -1.25 9.88 11.43
N LEU A 45 0.03 10.18 11.19
CA LEU A 45 0.85 11.01 12.08
C LEU A 45 0.37 12.46 12.07
N THR A 46 0.18 13.04 10.89
CA THR A 46 -0.31 14.43 10.75
C THR A 46 -1.71 14.58 11.35
N ARG A 47 -2.62 13.65 11.07
CA ARG A 47 -3.98 13.65 11.62
C ARG A 47 -3.99 13.46 13.14
N GLY A 48 -3.21 12.50 13.66
CA GLY A 48 -3.11 12.22 15.09
C GLY A 48 -2.47 13.36 15.88
N ALA A 49 -1.43 13.98 15.33
CA ALA A 49 -0.78 15.15 15.92
C ALA A 49 -1.73 16.35 15.99
N ARG A 50 -2.49 16.63 14.92
CA ARG A 50 -3.46 17.73 14.90
C ARG A 50 -4.57 17.52 15.93
N GLN A 51 -5.13 16.32 16.00
CA GLN A 51 -6.22 16.01 16.94
C GLN A 51 -5.78 16.12 18.40
N SER A 52 -4.61 15.58 18.74
CA SER A 52 -4.05 15.67 20.10
C SER A 52 -3.68 17.11 20.48
N SER A 53 -3.17 17.90 19.54
CA SER A 53 -2.92 19.33 19.75
C SER A 53 -4.21 20.09 20.06
N LEU A 54 -5.28 19.88 19.28
CA LEU A 54 -6.56 20.55 19.49
C LEU A 54 -7.20 20.15 20.82
N ARG A 55 -7.14 18.87 21.20
CA ARG A 55 -7.61 18.40 22.51
C ARG A 55 -6.85 19.05 23.66
N PHE A 56 -5.52 19.11 23.57
CA PHE A 56 -4.71 19.79 24.59
C PHE A 56 -5.03 21.28 24.72
N LEU A 57 -5.28 21.97 23.59
CA LEU A 57 -5.70 23.37 23.59
C LEU A 57 -7.08 23.57 24.21
N ALA A 58 -8.03 22.67 23.92
CA ALA A 58 -9.35 22.70 24.53
C ALA A 58 -9.29 22.46 26.05
N GLU A 59 -8.52 21.47 26.49
CA GLU A 59 -8.32 21.16 27.91
C GLU A 59 -7.62 22.27 28.70
N ASN A 60 -6.80 23.10 28.04
CA ASN A 60 -6.01 24.15 28.69
C ASN A 60 -6.39 25.56 28.26
N ALA A 61 -7.57 25.75 27.64
CA ALA A 61 -8.02 27.05 27.20
C ALA A 61 -8.11 28.05 28.38
N HIS A 62 -8.46 27.57 29.57
CA HIS A 62 -8.53 28.34 30.82
C HIS A 62 -7.20 28.47 31.57
N ARG A 63 -6.20 27.63 31.30
CA ARG A 63 -4.89 27.60 32.00
C ARG A 63 -3.76 28.08 31.11
N ARG A 64 -3.87 29.31 30.59
CA ARG A 64 -2.81 29.91 29.77
C ARG A 64 -1.64 30.32 30.68
N PRO A 65 -0.39 29.98 30.32
CA PRO A 65 0.76 30.29 31.16
C PRO A 65 0.99 31.81 31.22
N THR A 66 1.14 32.35 32.43
CA THR A 66 1.44 33.77 32.69
C THR A 66 2.91 34.00 33.06
N THR A 67 3.64 32.95 33.43
CA THR A 67 5.08 32.99 33.79
C THR A 67 5.94 32.29 32.74
N VAL A 68 7.22 32.70 32.62
CA VAL A 68 8.19 32.12 31.66
C VAL A 68 8.44 30.64 31.92
N GLN A 69 8.57 30.24 33.21
CA GLN A 69 8.75 28.85 33.60
C GLN A 69 7.49 28.00 33.27
N GLY A 70 6.30 28.55 33.50
CA GLY A 70 5.03 27.91 33.16
C GLY A 70 4.89 27.66 31.65
N TRP A 71 5.37 28.60 30.83
CA TRP A 71 5.38 28.45 29.37
C TRP A 71 6.24 27.26 28.92
N TYR A 72 7.41 27.06 29.53
CA TYR A 72 8.28 25.93 29.20
C TYR A 72 7.62 24.58 29.52
N PHE A 73 7.07 24.43 30.72
CA PHE A 73 6.37 23.18 31.11
C PHE A 73 5.12 22.93 30.26
N TYR A 74 4.41 23.99 29.89
CA TYR A 74 3.28 23.91 28.98
C TYR A 74 3.70 23.37 27.59
N LYS A 75 4.75 23.95 26.99
CA LYS A 75 5.26 23.51 25.69
C LYS A 75 5.82 22.09 25.71
N LYS A 76 6.55 21.72 26.76
CA LYS A 76 7.07 20.37 26.95
C LYS A 76 5.92 19.36 26.95
N THR A 77 4.93 19.58 27.80
CA THR A 77 3.75 18.70 27.93
C THR A 77 2.95 18.61 26.64
N LYS A 78 2.75 19.75 25.96
CA LYS A 78 2.09 19.80 24.65
C LYS A 78 2.83 18.94 23.63
N ASN A 79 4.15 19.08 23.54
CA ASN A 79 4.95 18.35 22.56
C ASN A 79 4.88 16.84 22.79
N TYR A 80 4.98 16.37 24.04
CA TYR A 80 4.85 14.93 24.35
C TYR A 80 3.48 14.37 23.96
N ARG A 81 2.37 15.07 24.28
CA ARG A 81 1.03 14.60 23.90
C ARG A 81 0.82 14.59 22.39
N VAL A 82 1.36 15.60 21.70
CA VAL A 82 1.27 15.70 20.23
C VAL A 82 2.09 14.60 19.56
N MET A 83 3.32 14.35 20.00
CA MET A 83 4.17 13.27 19.49
C MET A 83 3.53 11.90 19.72
N TRP A 84 3.01 11.64 20.93
CA TRP A 84 2.36 10.37 21.24
C TRP A 84 1.07 10.16 20.43
N GLY A 85 0.24 11.21 20.30
CA GLY A 85 -0.96 11.17 19.48
C GLY A 85 -0.66 10.97 17.99
N GLY A 86 0.40 11.61 17.49
CA GLY A 86 0.91 11.42 16.13
C GLY A 86 1.41 9.99 15.92
N LEU A 87 2.30 9.47 16.77
CA LEU A 87 2.85 8.13 16.64
C LEU A 87 1.77 7.05 16.70
N LYS A 88 0.83 7.15 17.66
CA LYS A 88 -0.29 6.21 17.76
C LYS A 88 -1.19 6.23 16.52
N GLY A 89 -1.49 7.43 16.00
CA GLY A 89 -2.27 7.60 14.77
C GLY A 89 -1.54 7.07 13.54
N GLY A 90 -0.25 7.40 13.40
CA GLY A 90 0.63 6.97 12.32
C GLY A 90 0.75 5.46 12.26
N THR A 91 1.12 4.81 13.37
CA THR A 91 1.28 3.35 13.41
C THR A 91 -0.04 2.63 13.12
N ALA A 92 -1.17 3.09 13.66
CA ALA A 92 -2.47 2.46 13.43
C ALA A 92 -2.92 2.53 11.97
N VAL A 93 -2.73 3.68 11.30
CA VAL A 93 -3.09 3.85 9.88
C VAL A 93 -2.06 3.18 8.96
N GLY A 94 -0.76 3.34 9.26
CA GLY A 94 0.33 2.72 8.52
C GLY A 94 0.22 1.21 8.49
N LEU A 95 0.01 0.54 9.63
CA LEU A 95 -0.15 -0.92 9.68
C LEU A 95 -1.38 -1.40 8.90
N LYS A 96 -2.49 -0.66 8.95
CA LYS A 96 -3.68 -0.98 8.14
C LYS A 96 -3.35 -0.91 6.66
N MET A 97 -2.72 0.17 6.19
CA MET A 97 -2.34 0.29 4.78
C MET A 97 -1.29 -0.75 4.36
N ALA A 98 -0.33 -1.06 5.23
CA ALA A 98 0.65 -2.12 4.98
C ALA A 98 -0.02 -3.49 4.83
N ALA A 99 -1.00 -3.82 5.69
CA ALA A 99 -1.77 -5.05 5.60
C ALA A 99 -2.56 -5.12 4.29
N PHE A 100 -3.22 -4.03 3.88
CA PHE A 100 -3.90 -3.97 2.57
C PHE A 100 -2.92 -4.13 1.40
N GLY A 101 -1.75 -3.48 1.44
CA GLY A 101 -0.72 -3.62 0.42
C GLY A 101 -0.13 -5.03 0.34
N GLY A 102 0.09 -5.68 1.48
CA GLY A 102 0.56 -7.07 1.54
C GLY A 102 -0.48 -8.05 1.00
N LEU A 103 -1.74 -7.83 1.34
CA LEU A 103 -2.87 -8.63 0.84
C LEU A 103 -3.03 -8.48 -0.67
N TRP A 104 -2.87 -7.27 -1.22
CA TRP A 104 -2.83 -7.02 -2.66
C TRP A 104 -1.75 -7.84 -3.36
N VAL A 105 -0.50 -7.76 -2.88
CA VAL A 105 0.62 -8.50 -3.49
C VAL A 105 0.38 -10.01 -3.38
N GLY A 106 -0.17 -10.48 -2.26
CA GLY A 106 -0.56 -11.87 -2.09
C GLY A 106 -1.59 -12.34 -3.12
N LEU A 107 -2.62 -11.53 -3.40
CA LEU A 107 -3.61 -11.84 -4.44
C LEU A 107 -3.01 -11.83 -5.84
N GLU A 108 -2.16 -10.84 -6.16
CA GLU A 108 -1.52 -10.75 -7.48
C GLU A 108 -0.71 -12.02 -7.77
N GLN A 109 0.07 -12.48 -6.80
CA GLN A 109 0.90 -13.68 -6.92
C GLN A 109 0.04 -14.95 -6.94
N GLY A 110 -1.03 -15.00 -6.14
CA GLY A 110 -2.01 -16.08 -6.19
C GLY A 110 -2.65 -16.22 -7.58
N SER A 111 -2.95 -15.09 -8.24
CA SER A 111 -3.54 -15.08 -9.59
C SER A 111 -2.58 -15.59 -10.67
N LEU A 112 -1.27 -15.34 -10.53
CA LEU A 112 -0.24 -15.85 -11.44
C LEU A 112 -0.13 -17.37 -11.34
N VAL A 113 -0.07 -17.92 -10.12
CA VAL A 113 -0.03 -19.37 -9.88
C VAL A 113 -1.32 -20.05 -10.38
N LEU A 114 -2.47 -19.39 -10.24
CA LEU A 114 -3.73 -19.88 -10.78
C LEU A 114 -3.76 -19.85 -12.31
N GLY A 115 -3.24 -18.79 -12.93
CA GLY A 115 -3.13 -18.67 -14.39
C GLY A 115 -2.25 -19.75 -15.01
N GLU A 116 -1.10 -20.05 -14.40
CA GLU A 116 -0.20 -21.13 -14.83
C GLU A 116 -0.87 -22.51 -14.71
N ARG A 117 -1.71 -22.73 -13.70
CA ARG A 117 -2.45 -23.99 -13.53
C ARG A 117 -3.61 -24.16 -14.51
N VAL A 118 -4.16 -23.06 -15.03
CA VAL A 118 -5.36 -23.07 -15.89
C VAL A 118 -5.04 -23.19 -17.39
N GLY A 119 -3.75 -23.20 -17.78
CA GLY A 119 -3.21 -23.63 -19.08
C GLY A 119 -4.12 -23.50 -20.33
N GLY A 120 -3.85 -22.52 -21.20
CA GLY A 120 -4.55 -22.31 -22.47
C GLY A 120 -5.00 -20.86 -22.65
N ARG A 121 -5.94 -20.61 -23.57
CA ARG A 121 -6.48 -19.26 -23.86
C ARG A 121 -6.98 -18.56 -22.59
N GLY A 122 -7.56 -19.30 -21.64
CA GLY A 122 -8.01 -18.78 -20.34
C GLY A 122 -6.89 -18.24 -19.43
N GLY A 123 -5.71 -18.85 -19.44
CA GLY A 123 -4.54 -18.36 -18.70
C GLY A 123 -4.00 -17.05 -19.26
N GLU A 124 -4.08 -16.86 -20.57
CA GLU A 124 -3.70 -15.63 -21.27
C GLU A 124 -4.63 -14.45 -20.95
N TRP A 125 -5.95 -14.70 -20.85
CA TRP A 125 -6.94 -13.72 -20.38
C TRP A 125 -6.74 -13.35 -18.90
N VAL A 126 -6.39 -14.32 -18.05
CA VAL A 126 -6.07 -14.08 -16.63
C VAL A 126 -4.77 -13.27 -16.49
N GLY A 127 -3.78 -13.52 -17.36
CA GLY A 127 -2.53 -12.77 -17.44
C GLY A 127 -2.71 -11.33 -17.95
N GLN A 128 -3.49 -11.13 -19.03
CA GLN A 128 -3.81 -9.80 -19.57
C GLN A 128 -4.73 -9.00 -18.62
N GLY A 129 -5.66 -9.67 -17.96
CA GLY A 129 -6.58 -9.09 -16.98
C GLY A 129 -5.97 -8.95 -15.57
N ARG A 130 -4.71 -9.32 -15.35
CA ARG A 130 -4.07 -9.34 -14.02
C ARG A 130 -4.20 -8.02 -13.26
N GLU A 131 -4.02 -6.90 -13.95
CA GLU A 131 -4.12 -5.56 -13.34
C GLU A 131 -5.57 -5.17 -13.04
N MET A 132 -6.54 -5.61 -13.86
CA MET A 132 -7.97 -5.44 -13.62
C MET A 132 -8.50 -6.37 -12.53
N ILE A 133 -8.07 -7.63 -12.48
CA ILE A 133 -8.43 -8.62 -11.46
C ILE A 133 -7.80 -8.23 -10.12
N ALA A 134 -6.56 -7.76 -10.12
CA ALA A 134 -5.97 -7.18 -8.93
C ALA A 134 -6.79 -5.95 -8.50
N GLY A 135 -7.08 -5.00 -9.41
CA GLY A 135 -7.90 -3.81 -9.12
C GLY A 135 -9.27 -4.13 -8.53
N VAL A 136 -10.02 -5.03 -9.16
CA VAL A 136 -11.32 -5.53 -8.67
C VAL A 136 -11.17 -6.34 -7.38
N GLY A 137 -10.06 -7.07 -7.21
CA GLY A 137 -9.69 -7.79 -6.00
C GLY A 137 -9.41 -6.86 -4.81
N SER A 138 -8.66 -5.76 -5.00
CA SER A 138 -8.50 -4.73 -3.96
C SER A 138 -9.81 -4.08 -3.60
N ALA A 139 -10.65 -3.77 -4.59
CA ALA A 139 -11.97 -3.21 -4.38
C ALA A 139 -12.81 -4.17 -3.54
N GLY A 140 -12.83 -5.46 -3.87
CA GLY A 140 -13.51 -6.51 -3.10
C GLY A 140 -13.02 -6.62 -1.65
N LEU A 141 -11.71 -6.49 -1.42
CA LEU A 141 -11.12 -6.52 -0.08
C LEU A 141 -11.42 -5.27 0.74
N VAL A 142 -11.45 -4.09 0.12
CA VAL A 142 -11.86 -2.83 0.75
C VAL A 142 -13.34 -2.90 1.14
N LEU A 143 -14.18 -3.47 0.26
CA LEU A 143 -15.61 -3.64 0.50
C LEU A 143 -15.89 -4.65 1.63
N ALA A 144 -15.19 -5.78 1.65
CA ALA A 144 -15.32 -6.80 2.70
C ALA A 144 -14.75 -6.33 4.04
N GLY A 145 -13.59 -5.67 4.04
CA GLY A 145 -12.87 -5.24 5.24
C GLY A 145 -13.53 -4.07 5.98
N TYR A 146 -14.13 -3.13 5.25
CA TYR A 146 -14.81 -1.97 5.86
C TYR A 146 -16.32 -2.15 6.03
N ARG A 147 -16.90 -3.32 5.67
CA ARG A 147 -18.35 -3.56 5.65
C ARG A 147 -19.12 -2.39 5.04
N LEU A 148 -18.66 -1.91 3.88
CA LEU A 148 -19.27 -0.75 3.23
C LEU A 148 -20.70 -1.07 2.78
N PRO A 149 -21.67 -0.15 2.98
CA PRO A 149 -23.05 -0.34 2.54
C PRO A 149 -23.10 -0.55 1.01
N ARG A 150 -23.94 -1.51 0.59
CA ARG A 150 -24.10 -2.00 -0.79
C ARG A 150 -24.14 -0.93 -1.91
N PRO A 151 -24.73 0.28 -1.73
CA PRO A 151 -24.75 1.28 -2.81
C PRO A 151 -23.37 1.87 -3.19
N VAL A 152 -22.36 1.79 -2.31
CA VAL A 152 -21.03 2.37 -2.58
C VAL A 152 -20.16 1.45 -3.45
N TRP A 153 -20.57 0.19 -3.61
CA TRP A 153 -19.79 -0.85 -4.31
C TRP A 153 -19.52 -0.50 -5.77
N GLY A 154 -20.51 0.07 -6.47
CA GLY A 154 -20.36 0.46 -7.88
C GLY A 154 -19.31 1.56 -8.09
N GLN A 155 -19.20 2.52 -7.16
CA GLN A 155 -18.22 3.61 -7.23
C GLN A 155 -16.80 3.09 -7.00
N VAL A 156 -16.62 2.17 -6.04
CA VAL A 156 -15.30 1.56 -5.77
C VAL A 156 -14.86 0.68 -6.93
N ILE A 157 -15.76 -0.12 -7.50
CA ILE A 157 -15.48 -0.95 -8.68
C ILE A 157 -15.15 -0.06 -9.89
N GLY A 158 -15.91 1.02 -10.12
CA GLY A 158 -15.65 1.97 -11.20
C GLY A 158 -14.28 2.64 -11.10
N LEU A 159 -13.88 3.09 -9.90
CA LEU A 159 -12.54 3.63 -9.67
C LEU A 159 -11.43 2.60 -9.93
N GLY A 160 -11.66 1.34 -9.56
CA GLY A 160 -10.75 0.23 -9.86
C GLY A 160 -10.56 0.00 -11.37
N VAL A 161 -11.65 0.03 -12.14
CA VAL A 161 -11.61 -0.13 -13.60
C VAL A 161 -10.91 1.05 -14.27
N ILE A 162 -11.18 2.28 -13.84
CA ILE A 162 -10.52 3.48 -14.37
C ILE A 162 -9.02 3.43 -14.08
N GLY A 163 -8.63 3.13 -12.83
CA GLY A 163 -7.23 3.01 -12.45
C GLY A 163 -6.50 1.93 -13.24
N GLY A 164 -7.12 0.76 -13.44
CA GLY A 164 -6.58 -0.31 -14.28
C GLY A 164 -6.45 0.08 -15.75
N GLY A 165 -7.45 0.77 -16.31
CA GLY A 165 -7.42 1.25 -17.69
C GLY A 165 -6.31 2.27 -17.96
N VAL A 166 -6.05 3.18 -17.01
CA VAL A 166 -4.96 4.16 -17.12
C VAL A 166 -3.59 3.48 -17.14
N MET A 167 -3.38 2.50 -16.27
CA MET A 167 -2.12 1.74 -16.23
C MET A 167 -1.91 0.90 -17.49
N TYR A 168 -2.95 0.22 -17.96
CA TYR A 168 -2.91 -0.53 -19.22
C TYR A 168 -2.53 0.38 -20.40
N GLY A 169 -3.16 1.56 -20.48
CA GLY A 169 -2.85 2.56 -21.51
C GLY A 169 -1.42 3.07 -21.44
N ALA A 170 -0.91 3.35 -20.23
CA ALA A 170 0.47 3.81 -20.03
C ALA A 170 1.50 2.74 -20.43
N ARG A 171 1.24 1.46 -20.13
CA ARG A 171 2.12 0.36 -20.54
C ARG A 171 2.12 0.18 -22.05
N ARG A 172 0.92 0.17 -22.66
CA ARG A 172 0.77 0.10 -24.11
C ARG A 172 1.52 1.24 -24.78
N GLY A 173 1.33 2.48 -24.32
CA GLY A 173 2.04 3.64 -24.88
C GLY A 173 3.56 3.53 -24.83
N ARG A 174 4.12 2.92 -23.78
CA ARG A 174 5.57 2.67 -23.70
C ARG A 174 6.05 1.63 -24.70
N GLU A 175 5.32 0.52 -24.87
CA GLU A 175 5.65 -0.52 -25.84
C GLU A 175 5.73 0.07 -27.26
N TRP A 176 4.80 0.96 -27.63
CA TRP A 176 4.81 1.64 -28.93
C TRP A 176 6.00 2.57 -29.14
N LEU A 177 6.49 3.24 -28.08
CA LEU A 177 7.65 4.12 -28.18
C LEU A 177 8.95 3.31 -28.32
N GLU A 178 9.07 2.21 -27.58
CA GLU A 178 10.21 1.30 -27.67
C GLU A 178 10.28 0.60 -29.05
N GLU A 179 9.14 0.28 -29.66
CA GLU A 179 9.05 -0.24 -31.03
C GLU A 179 9.47 0.81 -32.09
N ALA A 180 9.13 2.09 -31.88
CA ALA A 180 9.50 3.18 -32.78
C ALA A 180 11.00 3.52 -32.70
N GLU A 181 11.62 3.41 -31.52
CA GLU A 181 13.05 3.66 -31.31
C GLU A 181 13.94 2.52 -31.85
N ASN A 182 13.47 1.28 -31.85
CA ASN A 182 14.22 0.14 -32.39
C ASN A 182 14.19 0.04 -33.93
N GLN A 183 13.32 0.79 -34.62
CA GLN A 183 13.23 0.83 -36.08
C GLN A 183 14.03 1.96 -36.74
N SER A 184 14.56 2.91 -35.94
CA SER A 184 15.45 4.00 -36.38
C SER A 184 16.92 3.67 -36.16
#